data_AF-A0A352F941-F1
#
_entry.id   AF-A0A352F941-F1
#
_cell.length_a   1.000
_cell.length_b   1.000
_cell.length_c   1.000
_cell.angle_alpha   90.00
_cell.angle_beta   90.00
_cell.angle_gamma   90.00
#
_symmetry.space_group_name_H-M   'P 1'
#
loop_
_entity.id
_entity.type
_entity.pdbx_description
1 polymer ?
#
loop_
_entity_poly.entity_id
_entity_poly.type
_entity_poly.pdbx_seq_one_letter_code
_entity_poly.pdbx_strand_id
1 'polypeptide(L)' 'CVMCAGAAYWTRIGRIVYGAPDPKRGFMLTGKQLVHPKTEIIGGVLHEECTAVLKEFFEKKR' A
#
# COMPACT_ATOMS: atom_id res chain seq x y z
N CYS A 1 4.41 2.38 -1.48
CA CYS A 1 5.70 2.24 -2.22
C CYS A 1 6.83 1.99 -1.23
N VAL A 2 8.04 1.72 -1.73
CA VAL A 2 9.24 1.43 -0.91
C VAL A 2 9.56 2.58 0.07
N MET A 3 9.42 3.84 -0.37
CA MET A 3 9.63 5.02 0.46
C MET A 3 8.73 5.02 1.72
N CYS A 4 7.41 4.85 1.55
CA CYS A 4 6.48 4.83 2.67
C CYS A 4 6.70 3.63 3.59
N ALA A 5 7.07 2.47 3.04
CA ALA A 5 7.37 1.27 3.85
C ALA A 5 8.58 1.49 4.76
N GLY A 6 9.67 2.08 4.24
CA GLY A 6 10.83 2.44 5.04
C GLY A 6 10.52 3.48 6.12
N ALA A 7 9.70 4.48 5.79
CA ALA A 7 9.22 5.44 6.80
C ALA A 7 8.40 4.74 7.90
N ALA A 8 7.51 3.82 7.54
CA ALA A 8 6.72 3.03 8.49
C ALA A 8 7.60 2.14 9.39
N TYR A 9 8.71 1.62 8.87
CA TYR A 9 9.70 0.87 9.65
C TYR A 9 10.29 1.73 10.77
N TRP A 10 10.81 2.91 10.44
CA TRP A 10 11.48 3.80 11.39
C TRP A 10 10.54 4.41 12.42
N THR A 11 9.31 4.71 12.00
CA THR A 11 8.25 5.23 12.89
C THR A 11 7.55 4.14 13.70
N ARG A 12 7.93 2.86 13.53
CA ARG A 12 7.43 1.72 14.31
C ARG A 12 5.91 1.54 14.20
N ILE A 13 5.35 1.78 13.01
CA ILE A 13 3.92 1.57 12.75
C ILE A 13 3.53 0.12 13.06
N GLY A 14 2.57 -0.07 13.97
CA GLY A 14 2.13 -1.40 14.39
C GLY A 14 1.23 -2.11 13.39
N ARG A 15 0.47 -1.35 12.58
CA ARG A 15 -0.47 -1.91 11.61
C ARG A 15 -0.60 -1.02 10.37
N ILE A 16 -0.56 -1.65 9.21
CA ILE A 16 -0.80 -1.02 7.91
C ILE A 16 -2.02 -1.70 7.28
N VAL A 17 -3.05 -0.91 7.00
CA VAL A 17 -4.25 -1.37 6.29
C VAL A 17 -4.33 -0.60 4.97
N TYR A 18 -4.48 -1.31 3.85
CA TYR A 18 -4.62 -0.70 2.54
C TYR A 18 -5.68 -1.40 1.68
N GLY A 19 -6.29 -0.64 0.76
CA GLY A 19 -7.32 -1.14 -0.15
C GLY A 19 -6.74 -1.72 -1.43
N ALA A 20 -6.58 -0.89 -2.46
CA ALA A 20 -6.03 -1.33 -3.74
C ALA A 20 -4.49 -1.54 -3.67
N PRO A 21 -3.96 -2.73 -4.03
CA PRO A 21 -2.53 -2.91 -4.19
C PRO A 21 -2.04 -2.18 -5.45
N ASP A 22 -0.79 -1.71 -5.41
CA ASP A 22 -0.12 -1.16 -6.59
C ASP A 22 0.76 -2.25 -7.23
N PRO A 23 0.36 -2.83 -8.38
CA PRO A 23 1.10 -3.90 -9.04
C PRO A 23 2.41 -3.43 -9.71
N LYS A 24 2.63 -2.11 -9.84
CA LYS A 24 3.82 -1.56 -10.49
C LYS A 24 4.85 -1.02 -9.49
N ARG A 25 4.39 -0.42 -8.39
CA ARG A 25 5.24 0.31 -7.43
C ARG A 25 4.93 0.00 -5.96
N GLY A 26 4.07 -1.00 -5.69
CA GLY A 26 3.77 -1.46 -4.34
C GLY A 26 5.02 -1.99 -3.64
N PHE A 27 5.18 -1.70 -2.34
CA PHE A 27 6.35 -2.18 -1.59
C PHE A 27 6.37 -3.71 -1.44
N MET A 28 5.19 -4.34 -1.53
CA MET A 28 5.04 -5.80 -1.51
C MET A 28 5.79 -6.50 -2.65
N LEU A 29 6.12 -5.79 -3.75
CA LEU A 29 6.95 -6.31 -4.84
C LEU A 29 8.41 -6.53 -4.41
N THR A 30 8.91 -5.74 -3.46
CA THR A 30 10.25 -5.88 -2.86
C THR A 30 10.21 -6.82 -1.65
N GLY A 31 9.05 -6.91 -1.00
CA GLY A 31 8.74 -7.85 0.07
C GLY A 31 8.40 -7.18 1.41
N LYS A 32 7.90 -8.00 2.35
CA LYS A 32 7.40 -7.56 3.66
C LYS A 32 8.51 -7.02 4.59
N GLN A 33 9.76 -7.39 4.35
CA GLN A 33 10.92 -7.01 5.16
C GLN A 33 11.22 -5.50 5.16
N LEU A 34 10.59 -4.72 4.27
CA LEU A 34 10.70 -3.26 4.25
C LEU A 34 9.96 -2.57 5.40
N VAL A 35 9.01 -3.25 6.06
CA VAL A 35 8.34 -2.75 7.27
C VAL A 35 8.83 -3.51 8.48
N HIS A 36 8.56 -2.98 9.67
CA HIS A 36 9.04 -3.60 10.89
C HIS A 36 8.46 -5.02 11.04
N PRO A 37 9.22 -6.04 11.54
CA PRO A 37 8.72 -7.42 11.61
C PRO A 37 7.45 -7.60 12.43
N LYS A 38 7.21 -6.72 13.41
CA LYS A 38 5.97 -6.69 14.22
C LYS A 38 4.81 -5.95 13.54
N THR A 39 5.03 -5.33 12.38
CA THR A 39 3.97 -4.61 11.66
C THR A 39 3.01 -5.62 11.02
N GLU A 40 1.74 -5.54 11.43
CA GLU A 40 0.65 -6.26 10.80
C GLU A 40 0.28 -5.57 9.48
N ILE A 41 0.04 -6.37 8.44
CA ILE A 41 -0.32 -5.86 7.11
C ILE A 41 -1.62 -6.51 6.70
N ILE A 42 -2.63 -5.68 6.43
CA ILE A 42 -3.94 -6.10 5.96
C ILE A 42 -4.19 -5.39 4.63
N GLY A 43 -4.20 -6.16 3.54
CA GLY A 43 -4.43 -5.66 2.19
C GLY A 43 -5.81 -6.02 1.68
N GLY A 44 -6.31 -5.26 0.70
CA GLY A 44 -7.58 -5.55 0.01
C GLY A 44 -8.83 -5.04 0.72
N VAL A 45 -8.72 -4.19 1.74
CA VAL A 45 -9.88 -3.61 2.42
C VAL A 45 -10.57 -2.60 1.50
N LEU A 46 -11.82 -2.87 1.13
CA LEU A 46 -12.55 -2.07 0.12
C LEU A 46 -11.77 -1.98 -1.20
N HIS A 47 -11.23 -3.12 -1.66
CA HIS A 47 -10.38 -3.20 -2.84
C HIS A 47 -11.05 -2.61 -4.08
N GLU A 48 -12.32 -2.95 -4.32
CA GLU A 48 -13.07 -2.55 -5.51
C GLU A 48 -13.32 -1.04 -5.51
N GLU A 49 -13.75 -0.50 -4.39
CA GLU A 49 -14.03 0.93 -4.19
C GLU A 49 -12.74 1.76 -4.32
N CYS A 50 -11.66 1.32 -3.67
CA CYS A 50 -10.36 1.98 -3.78
C CYS A 50 -9.83 1.95 -5.22
N THR A 51 -10.05 0.85 -5.93
CA THR A 51 -9.64 0.70 -7.34
C THR A 51 -10.49 1.59 -8.25
N ALA A 52 -11.80 1.68 -8.00
CA ALA A 52 -12.71 2.53 -8.77
C ALA A 52 -12.30 4.01 -8.69
N VAL A 53 -11.99 4.52 -7.49
CA VAL A 53 -11.50 5.89 -7.29
C VAL A 53 -10.22 6.17 -8.09
N LEU A 54 -9.27 5.23 -8.07
CA LEU A 54 -8.02 5.39 -8.82
C LEU A 54 -8.27 5.40 -10.34
N LYS A 55 -9.12 4.49 -10.85
CA LYS A 55 -9.47 4.43 -12.28
C LYS A 55 -10.15 5.72 -12.74
N GLU A 56 -11.18 6.17 -12.02
CA GLU A 56 -11.91 7.39 -12.32
C GLU A 56 -10.98 8.62 -12.38
N PHE A 57 -10.05 8.72 -11.43
CA PHE A 57 -9.08 9.81 -11.40
C PHE A 57 -8.20 9.84 -12.65
N PHE A 58 -7.68 8.68 -13.09
CA PHE A 58 -6.80 8.61 -14.25
C PHE A 58 -7.56 8.68 -15.57
N GLU A 59 -8.80 8.22 -15.64
CA GLU A 59 -9.68 8.40 -16.80
C GLU A 59 -9.94 9.89 -17.06
N LYS A 60 -10.21 10.67 -16.00
CA LYS A 60 -10.42 12.13 -16.09
C LYS A 60 -9.17 12.95 -16.48
N LYS A 61 -7.98 12.34 -16.39
CA LYS A 61 -6.68 12.98 -16.70
C LYS A 61 -6.16 12.63 -18.10
N ARG A 62 -6.86 11.76 -18.83
CA ARG A 62 -6.48 11.25 -20.15
C ARG A 62 -7.24 11.94 -21.27
#